data_AF-A0A963QU98-F1
#
_entry.id   AF-A0A963QU98-F1
#
_cell.length_a   1.000
_cell.length_b   1.000
_cell.length_c   1.000
_cell.angle_alpha   90.00
_cell.angle_beta   90.00
_cell.angle_gamma   90.00
#
_symmetry.space_group_name_H-M   'P 1'
#
loop_
_entity.id
_entity.type
_entity.pdbx_description
1 polymer ?
#
loop_
_entity_poly.entity_id
_entity_poly.type
_entity_poly.pdbx_seq_one_letter_code
_entity_poly.pdbx_strand_id
1 'polypeptide(L)'
;MSETAFFVKDVIGPKGAVSIVAREAAAHAAEDLSDSADIDRHTKTDSLKIHHATVDAQKNFSRPDEILDMADEPGHQELCDREQALFLDAIENDRDLSSSMDAAVDSLRIVLAAEESIRQEKAITLD
;
A
#
# COMPACT_ATOMS: atom_id res chain seq x y z
N MET A 1 8.00 15.54 1.13
CA MET A 1 8.11 14.74 -0.12
C MET A 1 9.10 13.63 0.14
N SER A 2 8.97 12.46 -0.50
CA SER A 2 9.93 11.38 -0.30
C SER A 2 11.34 11.84 -0.70
N GLU A 3 12.31 11.60 0.18
CA GLU A 3 13.72 11.96 -0.01
C GLU A 3 14.55 10.75 -0.51
N THR A 4 13.93 9.58 -0.66
CA THR A 4 14.60 8.32 -1.04
C THR A 4 13.85 7.62 -2.18
N ALA A 5 14.54 7.38 -3.31
CA ALA A 5 13.93 6.91 -4.54
C ALA A 5 14.02 5.38 -4.70
N PHE A 6 13.09 4.63 -4.10
CA PHE A 6 12.90 3.20 -4.39
C PHE A 6 11.47 2.84 -4.80
N PHE A 7 10.47 3.65 -4.40
CA PHE A 7 9.07 3.52 -4.83
C PHE A 7 8.43 4.92 -4.90
N VAL A 8 7.56 5.17 -5.88
CA VAL A 8 6.73 6.39 -5.90
C VAL A 8 5.50 6.14 -5.03
N LYS A 9 5.49 6.69 -3.82
CA LYS A 9 4.43 6.48 -2.81
C LYS A 9 3.98 7.80 -2.18
N ASP A 10 3.92 8.86 -2.97
CA ASP A 10 3.48 10.18 -2.54
C ASP A 10 2.05 10.43 -3.01
N VAL A 11 1.13 10.68 -2.07
CA VAL A 11 -0.23 11.17 -2.34
C VAL A 11 -0.29 12.63 -1.91
N ILE A 12 -0.65 13.52 -2.84
CA ILE A 12 -0.69 14.97 -2.61
C ILE A 12 -2.14 15.46 -2.67
N GLY A 13 -2.52 16.29 -1.70
CA GLY A 13 -3.84 16.90 -1.63
C GLY A 13 -3.82 18.31 -1.05
N PRO A 14 -4.98 18.99 -0.99
CA PRO A 14 -5.06 20.37 -0.52
C PRO A 14 -4.67 20.56 0.96
N LYS A 15 -4.61 19.47 1.73
CA LYS A 15 -4.23 19.48 3.16
C LYS A 15 -2.76 19.14 3.40
N GLY A 16 -2.00 18.82 2.36
CA GLY A 16 -0.61 18.39 2.46
C GLY A 16 -0.32 17.14 1.64
N ALA A 17 0.57 16.28 2.12
CA ALA A 17 0.97 15.08 1.41
C ALA A 17 1.18 13.90 2.38
N VAL A 18 1.03 12.68 1.89
CA VAL A 18 1.40 11.46 2.61
C VAL A 18 2.41 10.71 1.76
N SER A 19 3.52 10.32 2.37
CA SER A 19 4.62 9.59 1.76
C SER A 19 4.87 8.31 2.55
N ILE A 20 5.05 7.17 1.89
CA ILE A 20 5.66 6.01 2.56
C ILE A 20 7.18 6.26 2.61
N VAL A 21 7.76 6.22 3.82
CA VAL A 21 9.17 6.45 4.07
C VAL A 21 9.78 5.24 4.75
N ALA A 22 10.95 4.81 4.27
CA ALA A 22 11.70 3.73 4.92
C ALA A 22 12.05 4.13 6.36
N ARG A 23 11.97 3.20 7.30
CA ARG A 23 12.46 3.42 8.67
C ARG A 23 13.97 3.71 8.60
N GLU A 24 14.45 4.71 9.33
CA GLU A 24 15.88 5.12 9.32
C GLU A 24 16.86 3.96 9.58
N ALA A 25 16.44 2.92 10.31
CA ALA A 25 17.23 1.70 10.52
C ALA A 25 17.45 0.86 9.24
N ALA A 26 16.54 0.91 8.27
CA ALA A 26 16.65 0.21 6.99
C ALA A 26 17.51 0.98 5.97
N ALA A 27 17.65 2.30 6.11
CA ALA A 27 18.48 3.12 5.22
C ALA A 27 19.99 2.84 5.36
N HIS A 28 20.44 2.35 6.53
CA HIS A 28 21.82 1.90 6.75
C HIS A 28 22.08 0.45 6.30
N ALA A 29 21.04 -0.29 5.92
CA ALA A 29 21.09 -1.67 5.44
C ALA A 29 20.69 -1.74 3.96
N ALA A 30 21.27 -0.86 3.13
CA ALA A 30 21.02 -0.81 1.68
C ALA A 30 21.33 -2.14 0.95
N GLU A 31 22.04 -3.08 1.58
CA GLU A 31 22.25 -4.44 1.07
C GLU A 31 21.09 -5.40 1.38
N ASP A 32 20.32 -5.18 2.45
CA ASP A 32 19.23 -6.05 2.86
C ASP A 32 17.88 -5.65 2.28
N LEU A 33 17.69 -4.42 1.78
CA LEU A 33 16.41 -3.92 1.24
C LEU A 33 15.91 -4.65 -0.03
N SER A 34 16.75 -5.47 -0.66
CA SER A 34 16.46 -6.16 -1.93
C SER A 34 16.16 -7.65 -1.79
N ASP A 35 15.90 -8.16 -0.57
CA ASP A 35 15.59 -9.59 -0.40
C ASP A 35 14.11 -9.87 -0.72
N SER A 36 13.77 -9.86 -2.01
CA SER A 36 12.43 -10.20 -2.51
C SER A 36 11.98 -11.63 -2.16
N ALA A 37 12.90 -12.48 -1.71
CA ALA A 37 12.60 -13.83 -1.28
C ALA A 37 12.10 -13.90 0.17
N ASP A 38 12.24 -12.82 0.96
CA ASP A 38 11.70 -12.72 2.31
C ASP A 38 10.19 -12.43 2.25
N ILE A 39 9.40 -13.45 2.58
CA ILE A 39 7.94 -13.42 2.47
C ILE A 39 7.30 -12.39 3.43
N ASP A 40 7.94 -12.14 4.58
CA ASP A 40 7.44 -11.23 5.60
C ASP A 40 7.58 -9.75 5.19
N ARG A 41 8.33 -9.45 4.13
CA ARG A 41 8.43 -8.10 3.58
C ARG A 41 7.27 -7.74 2.66
N HIS A 42 6.55 -8.73 2.13
CA HIS A 42 5.38 -8.46 1.28
C HIS A 42 4.17 -7.93 2.07
N THR A 43 4.14 -8.13 3.39
CA THR A 43 3.02 -7.68 4.24
C THR A 43 3.33 -6.41 5.04
N LYS A 44 4.55 -5.89 4.97
CA LYS A 44 5.00 -4.75 5.78
C LYS A 44 5.08 -3.48 4.96
N THR A 45 4.31 -2.49 5.36
CA THR A 45 4.51 -1.09 5.03
C THR A 45 5.59 -0.53 5.96
N ASP A 46 6.50 0.28 5.42
CA ASP A 46 7.34 1.11 6.28
C ASP A 46 6.51 2.20 7.01
N SER A 47 7.11 3.28 7.47
CA SER A 47 6.37 4.35 8.13
C SER A 47 5.66 5.26 7.12
N LEU A 48 4.54 5.88 7.53
CA LEU A 48 3.89 6.94 6.76
C LEU A 48 4.35 8.30 7.28
N LYS A 49 4.96 9.10 6.42
CA LYS A 49 5.24 10.52 6.68
C LYS A 49 4.09 11.37 6.18
N ILE A 50 3.41 12.05 7.09
CA ILE A 50 2.32 12.97 6.81
C ILE A 50 2.87 14.39 6.89
N HIS A 51 2.88 15.08 5.76
CA HIS A 51 3.20 16.50 5.66
C HIS A 51 1.92 17.33 5.70
N HIS A 52 1.90 18.40 6.49
CA HIS A 52 0.75 19.29 6.62
C HIS A 52 0.96 20.62 5.88
N ALA A 53 0.04 20.97 4.99
CA ALA A 53 0.11 22.21 4.21
C ALA A 53 -0.30 23.48 4.97
N THR A 54 -0.64 23.39 6.26
CA THR A 54 -1.11 24.56 7.03
C THR A 54 0.05 25.48 7.31
N VAL A 55 -0.14 26.79 7.05
CA VAL A 55 0.87 27.82 7.28
C VAL A 55 0.34 28.93 8.19
N ASP A 56 1.24 29.57 8.92
CA ASP A 56 0.95 30.74 9.75
C ASP A 56 0.83 32.03 8.91
N ALA A 57 0.59 33.17 9.58
CA ALA A 57 0.46 34.47 8.94
C ALA A 57 1.74 34.94 8.21
N GLN A 58 2.90 34.37 8.57
CA GLN A 58 4.20 34.63 7.99
C GLN A 58 4.56 33.63 6.87
N LYS A 59 3.63 32.74 6.51
CA LYS A 59 3.80 31.65 5.53
C LYS A 59 4.79 30.57 5.94
N ASN A 60 5.05 30.40 7.24
CA ASN A 60 5.80 29.25 7.73
C ASN A 60 4.84 28.09 7.99
N PHE A 61 5.29 26.85 7.78
CA PHE A 61 4.51 25.67 8.16
C PHE A 61 4.17 25.70 9.64
N SER A 62 2.89 25.64 9.96
CA SER A 62 2.38 25.74 11.33
C SER A 62 2.29 24.39 12.03
N ARG A 63 2.52 23.30 11.30
CA ARG A 63 2.54 21.92 11.82
C ARG A 63 3.78 21.20 11.30
N PRO A 64 4.53 20.50 12.18
CA PRO A 64 5.60 19.63 11.73
C PRO A 64 5.04 18.40 11.01
N ASP A 65 5.90 17.71 10.28
CA ASP A 65 5.57 16.40 9.71
C ASP A 65 5.31 15.38 10.83
N GLU A 66 4.35 14.48 10.61
CA GLU A 66 4.04 13.37 11.50
C GLU A 66 4.55 12.07 10.88
N ILE A 67 5.15 11.20 11.71
CA ILE A 67 5.54 9.85 11.32
C ILE A 67 4.58 8.88 12.00
N LEU A 68 3.77 8.19 11.21
CA LEU A 68 2.92 7.11 11.66
C LEU A 68 3.67 5.79 11.48
N ASP A 69 3.99 5.14 12.60
CA ASP A 69 4.64 3.83 12.61
C ASP A 69 3.61 2.73 12.32
N MET A 70 3.94 1.82 11.41
CA MET A 70 3.13 0.67 11.02
C MET A 70 3.62 -0.62 11.73
N ALA A 71 4.27 -0.48 12.89
CA ALA A 71 4.83 -1.60 13.65
C ALA A 71 3.83 -2.68 14.09
N ASP A 72 2.52 -2.42 14.06
CA ASP A 72 1.45 -3.35 14.43
C ASP A 72 0.82 -4.06 13.20
N GLU A 73 1.48 -4.00 12.05
CA GLU A 73 1.06 -4.76 10.87
C GLU A 73 1.28 -6.27 11.05
N PRO A 74 0.35 -7.11 10.54
CA PRO A 74 0.48 -8.54 10.64
C PRO A 74 1.69 -9.05 9.86
N GLY A 75 2.36 -10.06 10.42
CA GLY A 75 3.27 -10.90 9.64
C GLY A 75 2.50 -11.69 8.56
N HIS A 76 3.23 -12.35 7.66
CA HIS A 76 2.59 -13.10 6.58
C HIS A 76 1.64 -14.19 7.11
N GLN A 77 2.07 -14.95 8.13
CA GLN A 77 1.23 -15.99 8.72
C GLN A 77 -0.02 -15.41 9.40
N GLU A 78 0.10 -14.30 10.11
CA GLU A 78 -1.04 -13.67 10.78
C GLU A 78 -2.06 -13.13 9.78
N LEU A 79 -1.61 -12.67 8.61
CA LEU A 79 -2.49 -12.30 7.51
C LEU A 79 -3.26 -13.53 6.99
N CYS A 80 -2.55 -14.63 6.72
CA CYS A 80 -3.20 -15.89 6.32
C CYS A 80 -4.21 -16.38 7.37
N ASP A 81 -3.87 -16.31 8.65
CA ASP A 81 -4.76 -16.74 9.74
C ASP A 81 -6.03 -15.88 9.78
N ARG A 82 -5.93 -14.57 9.55
CA ARG A 82 -7.08 -13.66 9.45
C ARG A 82 -7.95 -13.99 8.23
N GLU A 83 -7.34 -14.31 7.08
CA GLU A 83 -8.07 -14.74 5.87
C GLU A 83 -8.83 -16.05 6.11
N GLN A 84 -8.19 -17.04 6.74
CA GLN A 84 -8.83 -18.31 7.07
C GLN A 84 -9.97 -18.12 8.08
N ALA A 85 -9.80 -17.26 9.08
CA ALA A 85 -10.86 -16.93 10.03
C ALA A 85 -12.07 -16.27 9.35
N LEU A 86 -11.85 -15.34 8.41
CA LEU A 86 -12.92 -14.73 7.62
C LEU A 86 -13.65 -15.77 6.75
N PHE A 87 -12.90 -16.70 6.16
CA PHE A 87 -13.50 -17.75 5.34
C PHE A 87 -14.35 -18.73 6.17
N LEU A 88 -13.88 -19.10 7.37
CA LEU A 88 -14.65 -19.90 8.31
C LEU A 88 -15.93 -19.19 8.73
N ASP A 89 -15.85 -17.90 9.10
CA ASP A 89 -17.01 -17.07 9.43
C ASP A 89 -18.05 -17.05 8.30
N ALA A 90 -17.60 -16.99 7.05
CA ALA A 90 -18.50 -17.03 5.90
C ALA A 90 -19.23 -18.37 5.75
N ILE A 91 -18.56 -19.48 6.05
CA ILE A 91 -19.16 -20.83 6.02
C ILE A 91 -20.17 -21.00 7.16
N GLU A 92 -19.82 -20.58 8.38
CA GLU A 92 -20.64 -20.80 9.56
C GLU A 92 -21.85 -19.85 9.62
N ASN A 93 -21.69 -18.61 9.15
CA ASN A 93 -22.68 -17.55 9.29
C ASN A 93 -23.34 -17.11 7.97
N ASP A 94 -23.11 -17.85 6.87
CA ASP A 94 -23.66 -17.55 5.53
C ASP A 94 -23.41 -16.10 5.10
N ARG A 95 -22.18 -15.64 5.31
CA ARG A 95 -21.79 -14.26 5.02
C ARG A 95 -21.82 -14.02 3.50
N ASP A 96 -22.41 -12.91 3.09
CA ASP A 96 -22.40 -12.50 1.69
C ASP A 96 -20.96 -12.16 1.24
N LEU A 97 -20.47 -12.91 0.26
CA LEU A 97 -19.15 -12.74 -0.37
C LEU A 97 -19.24 -12.20 -1.80
N SER A 98 -20.42 -11.75 -2.27
CA SER A 98 -20.59 -11.26 -3.64
C SER A 98 -19.56 -10.19 -4.01
N SER A 99 -19.34 -9.19 -3.16
CA SER A 99 -18.33 -8.16 -3.43
C SER A 99 -16.90 -8.72 -3.53
N SER A 100 -16.56 -9.75 -2.75
CA SER A 100 -15.24 -10.39 -2.83
C SER A 100 -15.08 -11.19 -4.12
N MET A 101 -16.16 -11.87 -4.56
CA MET A 101 -16.19 -12.62 -5.80
C MET A 101 -16.12 -11.70 -7.03
N ASP A 102 -16.85 -10.59 -7.00
CA ASP A 102 -16.80 -9.57 -8.05
C ASP A 102 -15.39 -9.00 -8.18
N ALA A 103 -14.75 -8.64 -7.05
CA ALA A 103 -13.36 -8.17 -7.04
C ALA A 103 -12.38 -9.21 -7.61
N ALA A 104 -12.58 -10.51 -7.34
CA ALA A 104 -11.76 -11.57 -7.91
C ALA A 104 -11.91 -11.64 -9.44
N VAL A 105 -13.13 -11.53 -9.96
CA VAL A 105 -13.38 -11.48 -11.42
C VAL A 105 -12.79 -10.21 -12.04
N ASP A 106 -12.93 -9.06 -11.39
CA ASP A 106 -12.35 -7.79 -11.84
C ASP A 106 -10.82 -7.85 -11.91
N SER A 107 -10.18 -8.51 -10.95
CA SER A 107 -8.74 -8.75 -11.00
C SER A 107 -8.32 -9.51 -12.26
N LEU A 108 -9.11 -10.51 -12.70
CA LEU A 108 -8.86 -11.25 -13.94
C LEU A 108 -9.09 -10.38 -15.18
N ARG A 109 -10.11 -9.52 -15.17
CA ARG A 109 -10.36 -8.55 -16.25
C ARG A 109 -9.15 -7.64 -16.47
N ILE A 110 -8.55 -7.17 -15.38
CA ILE A 110 -7.33 -6.34 -15.43
C ILE A 110 -6.16 -7.12 -16.03
N VAL A 111 -5.93 -8.37 -15.60
CA VAL A 111 -4.85 -9.21 -16.14
C VAL A 111 -5.02 -9.45 -17.64
N LEU A 112 -6.23 -9.75 -18.09
CA LEU A 112 -6.53 -9.96 -19.51
C LEU A 112 -6.39 -8.68 -20.34
N ALA A 113 -6.83 -7.54 -19.80
CA ALA A 113 -6.63 -6.24 -20.45
C ALA A 113 -5.15 -5.84 -20.54
N ALA A 114 -4.34 -6.20 -19.54
CA ALA A 114 -2.90 -5.99 -19.59
C ALA A 114 -2.24 -6.81 -20.70
N GLU A 115 -2.59 -8.09 -20.82
CA GLU A 115 -2.13 -8.95 -21.93
C GLU A 115 -2.54 -8.39 -23.30
N GLU A 116 -3.80 -7.93 -23.42
CA GLU A 116 -4.27 -7.29 -24.64
C GLU A 116 -3.51 -5.98 -24.96
N SER A 117 -3.24 -5.18 -23.94
CA SER A 117 -2.50 -3.92 -24.05
C SER A 117 -1.08 -4.16 -24.56
N ILE A 118 -0.38 -5.17 -24.02
CA ILE A 118 0.97 -5.54 -24.46
C ILE A 118 0.97 -5.92 -25.94
N ARG A 119 0.01 -6.75 -26.35
CA ARG A 119 -0.08 -7.23 -27.75
C ARG A 119 -0.43 -6.12 -28.74
N GLN A 120 -1.20 -5.12 -28.32
CA GLN A 120 -1.71 -4.06 -29.20
C GLN A 120 -0.98 -2.71 -29.04
N GLU A 121 -0.05 -2.60 -28.09
CA GLU A 121 0.70 -1.39 -27.77
C GLU A 121 -0.19 -0.17 -27.51
N LYS A 122 -1.35 -0.39 -26.87
CA LYS A 122 -2.30 0.69 -26.54
C LYS A 122 -2.99 0.45 -25.19
N ALA A 123 -3.52 1.51 -24.60
CA ALA A 123 -4.34 1.41 -23.40
C ALA A 123 -5.68 0.70 -23.70
N ILE A 124 -6.13 -0.13 -22.75
CA ILE A 124 -7.42 -0.82 -22.79
C ILE A 124 -8.29 -0.26 -21.66
N THR A 125 -9.50 0.17 -22.01
CA THR A 125 -10.50 0.64 -21.04
C THR A 125 -11.32 -0.54 -20.55
N LEU A 126 -11.53 -0.62 -19.23
CA LEU A 126 -12.46 -1.54 -18.59
C LEU A 126 -13.65 -0.75 -18.07
N ASP A 127 -14.85 -1.30 -18.24
CA ASP A 127 -16.12 -0.75 -17.75
C ASP A 127 -16.48 -1.29 -16.36
#